data_AF-A0A960PNQ5-F1
#
_entry.id   AF-A0A960PNQ5-F1
#
_cell.length_a   1.000
_cell.length_b   1.000
_cell.length_c   1.000
_cell.angle_alpha   90.00
_cell.angle_beta   90.00
_cell.angle_gamma   90.00
#
_symmetry.space_group_name_H-M   'P 1'
#
loop_
_entity.id
_entity.type
_entity.pdbx_description
1 polymer ?
#
loop_
_entity_poly.entity_id
_entity_poly.type
_entity_poly.pdbx_seq_one_letter_code
_entity_poly.pdbx_strand_id
1 'polypeptide(L)'
;RPALPTPYQPPRSDAETRLVQIWEGLLGISPVGIHDDFFELGGHSLLGTRLLRQVEETSGLRLSLGQLFRMPTVAALAAELERSVGARRTPEPVEEDSVRPLRGGLGEGGLDIDLEELSDDAVGRLLASLAPEEVEV
;
A
#
# COMPACT_ATOMS: atom_id res chain seq x y z
N ARG A 1 11.32 -11.45 -16.03
CA ARG A 1 12.09 -10.48 -15.22
C ARG A 1 12.86 -9.56 -16.17
N PRO A 2 12.59 -8.25 -16.20
CA PRO A 2 13.45 -7.31 -16.93
C PRO A 2 14.88 -7.36 -16.38
N ALA A 3 15.87 -6.90 -17.15
CA ALA A 3 17.28 -6.88 -16.72
C ALA A 3 17.49 -5.82 -15.62
N LEU A 4 17.08 -6.15 -14.39
CA LEU A 4 17.29 -5.30 -13.22
C LEU A 4 18.74 -5.45 -12.71
N PRO A 5 19.35 -4.37 -12.22
CA PRO A 5 20.70 -4.40 -11.65
C PRO A 5 20.73 -5.20 -10.33
N THR A 6 19.59 -5.42 -9.70
CA THR A 6 19.45 -6.18 -8.46
C THR A 6 19.56 -7.69 -8.73
N PRO A 7 20.41 -8.42 -7.98
CA PRO A 7 20.46 -9.87 -8.10
C PRO A 7 19.14 -10.48 -7.61
N TYR A 8 18.67 -11.51 -8.31
CA TYR A 8 17.51 -12.27 -7.86
C TYR A 8 17.82 -12.91 -6.51
N GLN A 9 16.95 -12.67 -5.53
CA GLN A 9 17.03 -13.33 -4.23
C GLN A 9 15.69 -14.01 -3.93
N PRO A 10 15.69 -15.33 -3.65
CA PRO A 10 14.47 -16.06 -3.33
C PRO A 10 13.90 -15.62 -1.97
N PRO A 11 12.59 -15.82 -1.75
CA PRO A 11 11.99 -15.58 -0.46
C PRO A 11 12.57 -16.49 0.62
N ARG A 12 12.75 -15.93 1.82
CA ARG A 12 13.36 -16.52 3.00
C ARG A 12 12.35 -16.73 4.14
N SER A 13 11.20 -16.05 4.09
CA SER A 13 10.09 -16.23 5.04
C SER A 13 8.76 -16.57 4.34
N ASP A 14 7.81 -17.09 5.11
CA ASP A 14 6.44 -17.36 4.63
C ASP A 14 5.74 -16.08 4.19
N ALA A 15 6.00 -14.96 4.87
CA ALA A 15 5.46 -13.65 4.51
C ALA A 15 6.04 -13.17 3.17
N GLU A 16 7.36 -13.28 2.99
CA GLU A 16 8.02 -12.97 1.71
C GLU A 16 7.48 -13.86 0.58
N THR A 17 7.31 -15.17 0.83
CA THR A 17 6.80 -16.13 -0.17
C THR A 17 5.39 -15.76 -0.65
N ARG A 18 4.49 -15.43 0.28
CA ARG A 18 3.11 -15.02 -0.07
C ARG A 18 3.11 -13.71 -0.86
N LEU A 19 3.91 -12.74 -0.45
CA LEU A 19 4.04 -11.46 -1.16
C LEU A 19 4.58 -11.65 -2.57
N VAL A 20 5.63 -12.47 -2.75
CA VAL A 20 6.14 -12.83 -4.08
C VAL A 20 5.04 -13.44 -4.94
N GLN A 21 4.29 -14.42 -4.43
CA GLN A 21 3.20 -15.05 -5.20
C GLN A 21 2.11 -14.04 -5.63
N ILE A 22 1.75 -13.11 -4.75
CA ILE A 22 0.79 -12.05 -5.07
C ILE A 22 1.36 -11.14 -6.16
N TRP A 23 2.64 -10.75 -6.05
CA TRP A 23 3.30 -9.90 -7.03
C TRP A 23 3.41 -10.55 -8.40
N GLU A 24 3.84 -11.82 -8.45
CA GLU A 24 3.93 -12.58 -9.69
C GLU A 24 2.56 -12.70 -10.37
N GLY A 25 1.50 -12.90 -9.59
CA GLY A 25 0.13 -12.96 -10.10
C GLY A 25 -0.40 -11.62 -10.61
N LEU A 26 -0.07 -10.50 -9.94
CA LEU A 26 -0.51 -9.17 -10.32
C LEU A 26 0.27 -8.58 -11.50
N LEU A 27 1.58 -8.82 -11.54
CA LEU A 27 2.49 -8.28 -12.56
C LEU A 27 2.65 -9.23 -13.76
N GLY A 28 2.28 -10.50 -13.62
CA GLY A 28 2.48 -11.52 -14.66
C GLY A 28 3.96 -11.84 -14.90
N ILE A 29 4.84 -11.53 -13.95
CA ILE A 29 6.29 -11.73 -14.05
C ILE A 29 6.70 -12.84 -13.08
N SER A 30 7.47 -13.81 -13.54
CA SER A 30 8.15 -14.79 -12.68
C SER A 30 9.54 -15.09 -13.25
N PRO A 31 10.59 -15.28 -12.42
CA PRO A 31 10.58 -15.13 -10.97
C PRO A 31 10.70 -13.66 -10.51
N VAL A 32 10.04 -13.31 -9.41
CA VAL A 32 10.21 -12.02 -8.69
C VAL A 32 11.13 -12.21 -7.49
N GLY A 33 12.18 -11.40 -7.39
CA GLY A 33 13.10 -11.39 -6.24
C GLY A 33 12.58 -10.53 -5.09
N ILE A 34 13.00 -10.84 -3.86
CA ILE A 34 12.51 -10.09 -2.68
C ILE A 34 12.99 -8.63 -2.60
N HIS A 35 14.04 -8.30 -3.35
CA HIS A 35 14.61 -6.96 -3.49
C HIS A 35 14.25 -6.30 -4.81
N ASP A 36 13.42 -6.94 -5.65
CA ASP A 36 12.92 -6.29 -6.86
C ASP A 36 11.92 -5.21 -6.46
N ASP A 37 12.00 -4.06 -7.11
CA ASP A 37 11.12 -2.93 -6.86
C ASP A 37 9.80 -3.13 -7.63
N PHE A 38 8.68 -2.98 -6.92
CA PHE A 38 7.34 -3.15 -7.49
C PHE A 38 7.09 -2.24 -8.70
N PHE A 39 7.56 -1.00 -8.66
CA PHE A 39 7.37 -0.01 -9.71
C PHE A 39 8.34 -0.24 -10.88
N GLU A 40 9.58 -0.68 -10.62
CA GLU A 40 10.52 -1.08 -11.68
C GLU A 40 10.05 -2.32 -12.45
N LEU A 41 9.29 -3.19 -11.80
CA LEU A 41 8.63 -4.34 -12.42
C LEU A 41 7.38 -3.97 -13.24
N GLY A 42 7.00 -2.69 -13.28
CA GLY A 42 5.80 -2.21 -13.99
C GLY A 42 4.55 -2.09 -13.11
N GLY A 43 4.71 -2.16 -11.79
CA GLY A 43 3.66 -1.88 -10.83
C GLY A 43 3.25 -0.40 -10.84
N HIS A 44 1.96 -0.13 -10.71
CA HIS A 44 1.40 1.22 -10.66
C HIS A 44 0.30 1.30 -9.61
N SER A 45 -0.22 2.49 -9.34
CA SER A 45 -1.14 2.77 -8.22
C SER A 45 -2.35 1.83 -8.16
N LEU A 46 -2.94 1.44 -9.29
CA LEU A 46 -4.07 0.51 -9.34
C LEU A 46 -3.66 -0.93 -8.94
N LEU A 47 -2.53 -1.42 -9.45
CA LEU A 47 -1.98 -2.70 -9.02
C LEU A 47 -1.53 -2.66 -7.56
N GLY A 48 -0.99 -1.52 -7.12
CA GLY A 48 -0.65 -1.25 -5.72
C GLY A 48 -1.89 -1.37 -4.83
N THR A 49 -2.99 -0.71 -5.16
CA THR A 49 -4.24 -0.83 -4.38
C THR A 49 -4.76 -2.27 -4.33
N ARG A 50 -4.69 -3.02 -5.44
CA ARG A 50 -5.06 -4.45 -5.47
C ARG A 50 -4.14 -5.30 -4.59
N LEU A 51 -2.83 -5.07 -4.65
CA LEU A 51 -1.84 -5.69 -3.79
C LEU A 51 -2.18 -5.43 -2.32
N LEU A 52 -2.43 -4.17 -1.94
CA LEU A 52 -2.71 -3.79 -0.55
C LEU A 52 -3.97 -4.49 -0.03
N ARG A 53 -5.04 -4.57 -0.83
CA ARG A 53 -6.25 -5.32 -0.48
C ARG A 53 -5.95 -6.80 -0.25
N GLN A 54 -5.22 -7.44 -1.15
CA GLN A 54 -4.93 -8.88 -1.04
C GLN A 54 -4.00 -9.19 0.15
N VAL A 55 -3.07 -8.28 0.46
CA VAL A 55 -2.25 -8.36 1.68
C VAL A 55 -3.12 -8.18 2.92
N GLU A 56 -4.04 -7.24 2.93
CA GLU A 56 -4.98 -7.03 4.04
C GLU A 56 -5.86 -8.27 4.28
N GLU A 57 -6.39 -8.88 3.22
CA GLU A 57 -7.20 -10.11 3.30
C GLU A 57 -6.41 -11.31 3.84
N THR A 58 -5.12 -11.43 3.48
CA THR A 58 -4.30 -12.59 3.85
C THR A 58 -3.57 -12.45 5.18
N SER A 59 -3.25 -11.22 5.60
CA SER A 59 -2.47 -10.93 6.81
C SER A 59 -3.25 -10.22 7.91
N GLY A 60 -4.44 -9.71 7.60
CA GLY A 60 -5.23 -8.87 8.50
C GLY A 60 -4.54 -7.54 8.84
N LEU A 61 -3.58 -7.11 8.02
CA LEU A 61 -2.85 -5.87 8.20
C LEU A 61 -3.09 -4.95 7.01
N ARG A 62 -3.57 -3.75 7.30
CA ARG A 62 -3.81 -2.73 6.29
C ARG A 62 -2.53 -1.94 6.05
N LEU A 63 -1.96 -2.09 4.86
CA LEU A 63 -0.86 -1.28 4.39
C LEU A 63 -1.39 -0.11 3.56
N SER A 64 -0.73 1.04 3.65
CA SER A 64 -1.07 2.23 2.86
C SER A 64 -0.25 2.30 1.57
N LEU A 65 -0.80 2.97 0.55
CA LEU A 65 -0.07 3.22 -0.70
C LEU A 65 1.22 4.04 -0.46
N GLY A 66 1.19 4.97 0.51
CA GLY A 66 2.39 5.70 0.94
C GLY A 66 3.48 4.79 1.53
N GLN A 67 3.11 3.70 2.21
CA GLN A 67 4.09 2.69 2.65
C GLN A 67 4.66 1.91 1.48
N LEU A 68 3.84 1.54 0.49
CA LEU A 68 4.33 0.88 -0.73
C LEU A 68 5.33 1.76 -1.48
N PHE A 69 5.08 3.07 -1.60
CA PHE A 69 6.03 4.01 -2.22
C PHE A 69 7.34 4.17 -1.44
N ARG A 70 7.30 4.15 -0.10
CA ARG A 70 8.53 4.24 0.71
C ARG A 70 9.32 2.94 0.76
N MET A 71 8.63 1.81 0.64
CA MET A 71 9.18 0.47 0.80
C MET A 71 8.69 -0.44 -0.33
N PRO A 72 9.09 -0.16 -1.58
CA PRO A 72 8.56 -0.81 -2.77
C PRO A 72 9.11 -2.22 -3.00
N THR A 73 9.60 -2.90 -1.96
CA THR A 73 10.24 -4.23 -2.06
C THR A 73 9.51 -5.24 -1.18
N VAL A 74 9.48 -6.50 -1.61
CA VAL A 74 8.84 -7.58 -0.84
C VAL A 74 9.47 -7.72 0.55
N ALA A 75 10.80 -7.69 0.65
CA ALA A 75 11.51 -7.83 1.92
C ALA A 75 11.10 -6.74 2.93
N ALA A 76 10.95 -5.49 2.48
CA ALA A 76 10.58 -4.38 3.37
C ALA A 76 9.12 -4.45 3.83
N LEU A 77 8.20 -4.82 2.93
CA LEU A 77 6.80 -5.03 3.30
C LEU A 77 6.62 -6.24 4.23
N ALA A 78 7.32 -7.35 3.95
CA ALA A 78 7.31 -8.53 4.80
C ALA A 78 7.77 -8.20 6.22
N ALA A 79 8.86 -7.44 6.36
CA ALA A 79 9.37 -7.00 7.66
C ALA A 79 8.36 -6.13 8.43
N GLU A 80 7.57 -5.28 7.75
CA GLU A 80 6.51 -4.50 8.38
C GLU A 80 5.35 -5.38 8.86
N LEU A 81 4.95 -6.37 8.05
CA LEU A 81 3.92 -7.33 8.42
C LEU A 81 4.34 -8.15 9.64
N GLU A 82 5.58 -8.64 9.65
CA GLU A 82 6.13 -9.40 10.77
C GLU A 82 6.24 -8.56 12.05
N ARG A 83 6.69 -7.30 11.95
CA ARG A 83 6.73 -6.35 13.09
C ARG A 83 5.35 -6.08 13.68
N SER A 84 4.36 -5.83 12.84
CA SER A 84 2.99 -5.55 13.27
C SER A 84 2.28 -6.77 13.88
N VAL A 85 2.62 -7.98 13.44
CA VAL A 85 2.20 -9.21 14.11
C VAL A 85 2.90 -9.38 15.46
N GLY A 86 4.17 -8.99 15.57
CA GLY A 86 4.94 -9.01 16.83
C GLY A 86 4.40 -8.03 17.88
N ALA A 87 4.07 -6.80 17.48
CA ALA A 87 3.56 -5.75 18.37
C ALA A 87 2.18 -6.09 18.97
N ARG A 88 1.33 -6.84 18.25
CA ARG A 88 0.04 -7.32 18.79
C ARG A 88 0.17 -8.39 19.89
N ARG A 89 1.38 -8.91 20.13
CA ARG A 89 1.62 -9.95 21.16
C ARG A 89 2.22 -9.42 22.46
N THR A 90 2.47 -8.12 22.59
CA THR A 90 2.82 -7.53 23.89
C THR A 90 1.55 -7.00 24.56
N PRO A 91 1.07 -7.62 25.66
CA PRO A 91 0.12 -6.95 26.52
C PRO A 91 0.84 -5.77 27.16
N GLU A 92 0.55 -4.55 26.70
CA GLU A 92 0.92 -3.36 27.46
C GLU A 92 0.14 -3.40 28.79
N PRO A 93 0.80 -3.21 29.95
CA PRO A 93 0.10 -3.05 31.21
C PRO A 93 -0.71 -1.76 31.11
N VAL A 94 -2.02 -1.88 31.29
CA VAL A 94 -2.93 -0.75 31.43
C VAL A 94 -2.52 0.07 32.66
N GLU A 95 -1.80 1.17 32.44
CA GLU A 95 -1.61 2.21 33.46
C GLU A 95 -2.92 3.01 33.52
N GLU A 96 -3.85 2.49 34.33
CA GLU A 96 -5.03 3.20 34.78
C GLU A 96 -4.58 4.28 35.77
N ASP A 97 -4.29 5.47 35.28
CA ASP A 97 -4.25 6.64 36.14
C ASP A 97 -4.81 7.91 35.48
N SER A 98 -5.53 8.65 36.32
CA SER A 98 -6.07 10.00 36.09
C SER A 98 -7.33 10.13 35.22
N VAL A 99 -8.44 9.73 35.82
CA VAL A 99 -9.75 10.36 35.63
C VAL A 99 -9.61 11.88 35.84
N ARG A 100 -9.58 12.68 34.77
CA ARG A 100 -9.75 14.14 34.86
C ARG A 100 -11.20 14.50 34.57
N PRO A 101 -11.93 15.20 35.48
CA PRO A 101 -13.26 15.67 35.18
C PRO A 101 -13.17 16.88 34.24
N LEU A 102 -13.66 16.75 33.00
CA LEU A 102 -13.81 17.88 32.11
C LEU A 102 -15.06 18.69 32.51
N ARG A 103 -14.79 19.81 33.19
CA ARG A 103 -15.76 20.85 33.54
C ARG A 103 -15.76 21.90 32.43
N GLY A 104 -16.80 21.91 31.60
CA GLY A 104 -17.39 23.07 30.90
C GLY A 104 -16.56 23.84 29.86
N GLY A 105 -17.18 24.14 28.71
CA GLY A 105 -16.72 25.19 27.81
C GLY A 105 -17.23 25.05 26.38
N LEU A 106 -18.14 25.94 25.98
CA LEU A 106 -18.76 26.11 24.67
C LEU A 106 -17.75 26.62 23.62
N GLY A 107 -17.95 26.31 22.32
CA GLY A 107 -17.29 27.05 21.24
C GLY A 107 -17.14 26.33 19.90
N GLU A 108 -18.16 26.47 19.06
CA GLU A 108 -18.15 26.78 17.61
C GLU A 108 -17.05 26.25 16.65
N GLY A 109 -17.51 25.69 15.52
CA GLY A 109 -16.82 25.74 14.23
C GLY A 109 -16.05 24.48 13.80
N GLY A 110 -16.75 23.43 13.39
CA GLY A 110 -16.16 22.25 12.74
C GLY A 110 -16.59 22.17 11.28
N LEU A 111 -15.62 22.21 10.38
CA LEU A 111 -15.75 22.19 8.93
C LEU A 111 -16.31 20.83 8.46
N ASP A 112 -17.45 20.86 7.79
CA ASP A 112 -17.92 19.74 6.95
C ASP A 112 -16.96 19.62 5.75
N ILE A 113 -16.14 18.58 5.74
CA ILE A 113 -15.47 18.12 4.53
C ILE A 113 -15.97 16.71 4.26
N ASP A 114 -17.04 16.63 3.48
CA ASP A 114 -17.48 15.40 2.84
C ASP A 114 -16.40 14.94 1.83
N LEU A 115 -15.84 13.74 2.04
CA LEU A 115 -14.83 13.11 1.16
C LEU A 115 -15.46 12.12 0.17
N GLU A 116 -16.75 12.25 -0.11
CA GLU A 116 -17.42 11.44 -1.13
C GLU A 116 -17.79 12.34 -2.31
N GLU A 117 -17.14 12.08 -3.45
CA GLU A 117 -17.59 12.31 -4.84
C GLU A 117 -16.46 12.81 -5.76
N LEU A 118 -15.48 11.93 -6.01
CA LEU A 118 -14.83 11.92 -7.33
C LEU A 118 -15.52 10.84 -8.15
N SER A 119 -16.66 11.22 -8.74
CA SER A 119 -17.41 10.42 -9.70
C SER A 119 -16.51 10.05 -10.89
N ASP A 120 -16.62 8.78 -11.32
CA ASP A 120 -15.90 8.11 -12.41
C ASP A 120 -15.93 8.90 -13.74
N ASP A 121 -16.92 9.77 -13.90
CA ASP A 121 -17.15 10.61 -15.09
C ASP A 121 -16.08 11.69 -15.31
N ALA A 122 -15.48 12.21 -14.22
CA ALA A 122 -14.45 13.25 -14.30
C ALA A 122 -13.11 12.73 -14.84
N VAL A 123 -12.79 11.46 -14.52
CA VAL A 123 -11.55 10.81 -14.98
C VAL A 123 -11.61 10.53 -16.48
N GLY A 124 -12.77 10.10 -17.00
CA GLY A 124 -12.99 9.88 -18.42
C GLY A 124 -12.81 11.15 -19.27
N ARG A 125 -13.26 12.30 -18.77
CA ARG A 125 -13.09 13.59 -19.45
C ARG A 125 -11.65 14.09 -19.49
N LEU A 126 -10.86 13.83 -18.45
CA LEU A 126 -9.45 14.20 -18.42
C LEU A 126 -8.61 13.35 -19.38
N LEU A 127 -8.93 12.06 -19.52
CA LEU A 127 -8.22 11.15 -20.44
C LEU A 127 -8.49 11.49 -21.91
N ALA A 128 -9.71 11.94 -22.25
CA ALA A 128 -10.03 12.39 -23.60
C ALA A 128 -9.29 13.69 -23.99
N SER A 129 -8.84 14.50 -23.02
CA SER A 129 -8.11 15.75 -23.28
C SER A 129 -6.61 15.54 -23.56
N LEU A 130 -6.07 14.35 -23.35
CA LEU A 130 -4.63 14.07 -23.47
C LEU A 130 -4.27 13.26 -24.72
N ALA A 131 -5.22 13.07 -25.64
CA ALA A 131 -4.90 12.54 -26.96
C ALA A 131 -4.09 13.59 -27.75
N PRO A 132 -2.85 13.29 -28.17
CA PRO A 132 -2.07 14.21 -28.99
C PRO A 132 -2.71 14.31 -30.38
N GLU A 133 -2.90 15.55 -30.87
CA GLU A 133 -3.24 15.78 -32.27
C GLU A 133 -2.11 15.23 -33.15
N GLU A 134 -2.46 14.24 -33.98
CA GLU A 134 -1.58 13.77 -35.05
C GLU A 134 -1.35 14.92 -36.02
N VAL A 135 -0.10 15.38 -36.07
CA VAL A 135 0.41 16.26 -37.12
C VAL A 135 0.47 15.44 -38.41
N GLU A 136 -0.56 15.57 -39.25
CA GLU A 136 -0.49 15.14 -40.64
C GLU A 136 0.29 16.16 -41.50
N VAL A 137 1.03 15.59 -42.44
CA VAL A 137 2.14 16.15 -43.23
C VAL A 137 1.65 16.90 -44.46
#